data_AF-A0A2G8QTC9-F1
#
_entry.id   AF-A0A2G8QTC9-F1
#
_cell.length_a   1.000
_cell.length_b   1.000
_cell.length_c   1.000
_cell.angle_alpha   90.00
_cell.angle_beta   90.00
_cell.angle_gamma   90.00
#
_symmetry.space_group_name_H-M   'P 1'
#
loop_
_entity.id
_entity.type
_entity.pdbx_description
1 polymer ?
#
loop_
_entity_poly.entity_id
_entity_poly.type
_entity_poly.pdbx_seq_one_letter_code
_entity_poly.pdbx_strand_id
1 'polypeptide(L)'
;MAASIITNVDIYQQIAEEAFESMEEAFKAIRRRRPDGGGWIFALDPTNRSFKFALVYIAFSGMWLEAKLHLTISERFGKRVAKDIDRKDYEAKLELLGFLDADLRANLEYFRGLRREIMHEKAFLDSGKIRYAQDEAHKVKSLMKELMRRFEATEERSK
;
A
#
# COMPACT_ATOMS: atom_id res chain seq x y z
N MET A 1 -5.66 14.01 -30.28
CA MET A 1 -5.07 13.38 -29.09
C MET A 1 -6.17 13.30 -28.04
N ALA A 2 -6.62 12.10 -27.68
CA ALA A 2 -7.58 11.97 -26.58
C ALA A 2 -6.88 12.41 -25.29
N ALA A 3 -7.47 13.36 -24.56
CA ALA A 3 -6.98 13.73 -23.25
C ALA A 3 -7.01 12.48 -22.36
N SER A 4 -5.85 12.05 -21.85
CA SER A 4 -5.78 11.00 -20.84
C SER A 4 -6.59 11.48 -19.64
N ILE A 5 -7.76 10.89 -19.42
CA ILE A 5 -8.58 11.21 -18.26
C ILE A 5 -7.83 10.63 -17.05
N ILE A 6 -7.14 11.49 -16.31
CA ILE A 6 -6.52 11.11 -15.04
C ILE A 6 -7.66 10.86 -14.04
N THR A 7 -7.74 9.64 -13.51
CA THR A 7 -8.75 9.26 -12.53
C THR A 7 -8.22 9.42 -11.10
N ASN A 8 -9.12 9.45 -10.12
CA ASN A 8 -8.73 9.43 -8.71
C ASN A 8 -7.86 8.21 -8.36
N VAL A 9 -8.09 7.06 -9.02
CA VAL A 9 -7.29 5.85 -8.80
C VAL A 9 -5.84 6.07 -9.23
N ASP A 10 -5.63 6.70 -10.39
CA ASP A 10 -4.30 7.03 -10.88
C ASP A 10 -3.57 7.99 -9.94
N ILE A 11 -4.28 9.00 -9.42
CA ILE A 11 -3.73 9.96 -8.45
C ILE A 11 -3.37 9.28 -7.13
N TYR A 12 -4.22 8.40 -6.59
CA TYR A 12 -3.89 7.69 -5.35
C TYR A 12 -2.66 6.80 -5.52
N GLN A 13 -2.52 6.16 -6.68
CA GLN A 13 -1.32 5.41 -7.01
C GLN A 13 -0.09 6.31 -7.07
N GLN A 14 -0.15 7.43 -7.80
CA GLN A 14 0.96 8.38 -7.92
C GLN A 14 1.41 8.90 -6.56
N ILE A 15 0.48 9.30 -5.70
CA ILE A 15 0.80 9.78 -4.34
C ILE A 15 1.49 8.68 -3.53
N ALA A 16 1.02 7.43 -3.62
CA ALA A 16 1.68 6.31 -2.96
C ALA A 16 3.11 6.13 -3.50
N GLU A 17 3.29 6.06 -4.82
CA GLU A 17 4.61 5.87 -5.42
C GLU A 17 5.60 6.98 -5.05
N GLU A 18 5.19 8.25 -5.17
CA GLU A 18 6.00 9.42 -4.79
C GLU A 18 6.38 9.39 -3.30
N ALA A 19 5.46 8.96 -2.43
CA ALA A 19 5.73 8.81 -1.01
C ALA A 19 6.74 7.68 -0.74
N PHE A 20 6.63 6.55 -1.44
CA PHE A 20 7.59 5.46 -1.29
C PHE A 20 9.00 5.86 -1.74
N GLU A 21 9.11 6.55 -2.87
CA GLU A 21 10.39 7.08 -3.35
C GLU A 21 10.98 8.10 -2.37
N SER A 22 10.16 9.03 -1.88
CA SER A 22 10.58 10.02 -0.88
C SER A 22 11.01 9.38 0.44
N MET A 23 10.36 8.29 0.85
CA MET A 23 10.75 7.50 2.02
C MET A 23 12.16 6.91 1.84
N GLU A 24 12.41 6.28 0.69
CA GLU A 24 13.69 5.67 0.34
C GLU A 24 14.82 6.70 0.27
N GLU A 25 14.57 7.86 -0.35
CA GLU A 25 15.54 8.95 -0.43
C GLU A 25 15.89 9.49 0.95
N ALA A 26 14.87 9.75 1.79
CA ALA A 26 15.08 10.19 3.16
C ALA A 26 15.85 9.16 4.00
N PHE A 27 15.57 7.86 3.80
CA PHE A 27 16.26 6.78 4.50
C PHE A 27 17.73 6.64 4.05
N LYS A 28 18.00 6.82 2.76
CA LYS A 28 19.38 6.84 2.23
C LYS A 28 20.16 8.05 2.72
N ALA A 29 19.53 9.22 2.82
CA ALA A 29 20.18 10.45 3.28
C ALA A 29 20.66 10.39 4.73
N ILE A 30 20.01 9.59 5.58
CA ILE A 30 20.44 9.37 6.97
C ILE A 30 21.53 8.28 7.08
N ARG A 31 21.77 7.50 6.03
CA ARG A 31 22.82 6.48 6.03
C ARG A 31 24.18 7.13 5.76
N ARG A 32 25.05 7.17 6.76
CA ARG A 32 26.40 7.75 6.66
C ARG A 32 27.45 6.68 6.92
N ARG A 33 28.62 6.80 6.28
CA ARG A 33 29.78 6.00 6.67
C ARG A 33 30.20 6.40 8.08
N ARG A 34 30.62 5.42 8.87
CA ARG A 34 31.28 5.72 10.14
C ARG A 34 32.54 6.56 9.87
N PRO A 35 32.87 7.50 10.76
CA PRO A 35 34.10 8.28 10.66
C PRO A 35 35.37 7.42 10.63
N ASP A 36 35.32 6.22 11.22
CA ASP A 36 36.42 5.25 11.31
C ASP A 36 36.55 4.32 10.09
N GLY A 37 35.67 4.43 9.09
CA GLY A 37 35.66 3.56 7.91
C GLY A 37 35.06 2.16 8.15
N GLY A 38 34.67 1.81 9.37
CA GLY A 38 34.21 0.48 9.80
C GLY A 38 32.75 0.15 9.46
N GLY A 39 32.20 0.69 8.37
CA GLY A 39 30.85 0.39 7.89
C GLY A 39 29.89 1.58 7.92
N TRP A 40 28.58 1.29 7.94
CA TRP A 40 27.51 2.28 7.86
C TRP A 40 26.83 2.50 9.21
N ILE A 41 26.38 3.73 9.47
CA ILE A 41 25.54 4.12 10.60
C ILE A 41 24.33 4.91 10.10
N PHE A 42 23.24 4.84 10.87
CA PHE A 42 22.09 5.72 10.68
C PHE A 42 22.29 6.97 11.54
N ALA A 43 22.36 8.13 10.90
CA ALA A 43 22.27 9.41 11.56
C ALA A 43 20.85 9.62 12.10
N LEU A 44 20.73 10.36 13.21
CA LEU A 44 19.43 10.78 13.73
C LEU A 44 18.69 11.61 12.66
N ASP A 45 17.45 11.23 12.34
CA ASP A 45 16.52 12.03 11.52
C ASP A 45 15.62 12.86 12.45
N PRO A 46 15.98 14.13 12.77
CA PRO A 46 15.17 14.96 13.66
C PRO A 46 13.79 15.29 13.06
N THR A 47 13.63 15.13 11.75
CA THR A 47 12.38 15.45 11.04
C THR A 47 11.48 14.24 10.83
N ASN A 48 11.98 13.03 11.11
CA ASN A 48 11.31 11.74 10.87
C ASN A 48 10.70 11.65 9.46
N ARG A 49 11.38 12.19 8.45
CA ARG A 49 10.84 12.31 7.07
C ARG A 49 10.55 10.94 6.48
N SER A 50 11.50 10.02 6.60
CA SER A 50 11.32 8.65 6.09
C SER A 50 10.09 7.99 6.73
N PHE A 51 9.93 8.12 8.05
CA PHE A 51 8.78 7.58 8.78
C PHE A 51 7.45 8.22 8.32
N LYS A 52 7.41 9.55 8.18
CA LYS A 52 6.22 10.27 7.69
C LYS A 52 5.80 9.79 6.29
N PHE A 53 6.75 9.67 5.38
CA PHE A 53 6.48 9.18 4.02
C PHE A 53 6.03 7.72 4.01
N ALA A 54 6.56 6.87 4.90
CA ALA A 54 6.07 5.50 5.05
C ALA A 54 4.59 5.46 5.45
N LEU A 55 4.15 6.32 6.37
CA LEU A 55 2.73 6.42 6.75
C LEU A 55 1.85 6.88 5.59
N VAL A 56 2.29 7.88 4.83
CA VAL A 56 1.59 8.35 3.62
C VAL A 56 1.46 7.22 2.61
N TYR A 57 2.55 6.48 2.37
CA TYR A 57 2.55 5.34 1.46
C TYR A 57 1.51 4.28 1.85
N ILE A 58 1.50 3.86 3.12
CA ILE A 58 0.57 2.84 3.62
C ILE A 58 -0.88 3.32 3.52
N ALA A 59 -1.15 4.58 3.85
CA ALA A 59 -2.49 5.16 3.78
C ALA A 59 -3.01 5.20 2.34
N PHE A 60 -2.23 5.76 1.41
CA PHE A 60 -2.63 5.91 0.01
C PHE A 60 -2.67 4.57 -0.74
N SER A 61 -1.83 3.59 -0.37
CA SER A 61 -1.95 2.22 -0.89
C SER A 61 -3.32 1.61 -0.58
N GLY A 62 -3.87 1.88 0.61
CA GLY A 62 -5.20 1.41 0.99
C GLY A 62 -6.32 2.14 0.24
N MET A 63 -6.16 3.44 -0.02
CA MET A 63 -7.11 4.23 -0.82
C MET A 63 -7.12 3.77 -2.28
N TRP A 64 -5.94 3.55 -2.86
CA TRP A 64 -5.78 3.00 -4.20
C TRP A 64 -6.44 1.64 -4.32
N LEU A 65 -6.14 0.71 -3.41
CA LEU A 65 -6.69 -0.66 -3.46
C LEU A 65 -8.22 -0.64 -3.42
N GLU A 66 -8.80 0.14 -2.51
CA GLU A 66 -10.25 0.24 -2.37
C GLU A 66 -10.91 0.76 -3.66
N ALA A 67 -10.34 1.82 -4.23
CA ALA A 67 -10.87 2.42 -5.44
C ALA A 67 -10.68 1.52 -6.68
N LYS A 68 -9.53 0.85 -6.81
CA LYS A 68 -9.29 -0.12 -7.89
C LYS A 68 -10.24 -1.30 -7.80
N LEU A 69 -10.45 -1.87 -6.61
CA LEU A 69 -11.44 -2.93 -6.38
C LEU A 69 -12.84 -2.50 -6.80
N HIS A 70 -13.27 -1.31 -6.36
CA HIS A 70 -14.59 -0.79 -6.71
C HIS A 70 -14.78 -0.63 -8.22
N LEU A 71 -13.78 -0.08 -8.92
CA LEU A 71 -13.81 0.06 -10.38
C LEU A 71 -13.88 -1.30 -11.07
N THR A 72 -12.95 -2.21 -10.76
CA THR A 72 -12.88 -3.52 -11.41
C THR A 72 -14.15 -4.35 -11.17
N ILE A 73 -14.71 -4.31 -9.97
CA ILE A 73 -15.98 -5.01 -9.67
C ILE A 73 -17.15 -4.35 -10.41
N SER A 74 -17.19 -3.01 -10.46
CA SER A 74 -18.23 -2.27 -11.19
C SER A 74 -18.21 -2.58 -12.68
N GLU A 75 -17.03 -2.72 -13.27
CA GLU A 75 -16.84 -3.05 -14.68
C GLU A 75 -17.24 -4.50 -15.00
N ARG A 76 -16.88 -5.46 -14.14
CA ARG A 76 -17.15 -6.89 -14.39
C ARG A 76 -18.54 -7.37 -13.99
N PHE A 77 -19.03 -6.91 -12.85
CA PHE A 77 -20.27 -7.42 -12.24
C PHE A 77 -21.37 -6.37 -12.15
N GLY A 78 -21.08 -5.13 -12.56
CA GLY A 78 -22.01 -4.01 -12.54
C GLY A 78 -22.06 -3.26 -11.21
N LYS A 79 -22.54 -2.01 -11.28
CA LYS A 79 -22.58 -1.06 -10.15
C LYS A 79 -23.36 -1.54 -8.94
N ARG A 80 -24.39 -2.39 -9.15
CA ARG A 80 -25.20 -2.93 -8.05
C ARG A 80 -24.37 -3.86 -7.16
N VAL A 81 -23.66 -4.80 -7.78
CA VAL A 81 -22.79 -5.74 -7.06
C VAL A 81 -21.66 -4.99 -6.37
N ALA A 82 -21.04 -4.00 -7.05
CA ALA A 82 -20.01 -3.16 -6.45
C ALA A 82 -20.50 -2.45 -5.18
N LYS A 83 -21.72 -1.91 -5.20
CA LYS A 83 -22.33 -1.26 -4.02
C LYS A 83 -22.60 -2.23 -2.88
N ASP A 84 -23.05 -3.45 -3.19
CA ASP A 84 -23.38 -4.46 -2.17
C ASP A 84 -22.12 -4.97 -1.45
N ILE A 85 -20.99 -5.07 -2.16
CA ILE A 85 -19.71 -5.54 -1.61
C ILE A 85 -18.79 -4.42 -1.11
N ASP A 86 -19.14 -3.15 -1.34
CA ASP A 86 -18.33 -1.98 -1.01
C ASP A 86 -17.88 -1.94 0.46
N ARG A 87 -18.78 -2.32 1.37
CA ARG A 87 -18.51 -2.34 2.83
C ARG A 87 -17.81 -3.59 3.32
N LYS A 88 -17.50 -4.54 2.45
CA LYS A 88 -16.78 -5.77 2.82
C LYS A 88 -15.28 -5.52 2.83
N ASP A 89 -14.57 -6.40 3.53
CA ASP A 89 -13.11 -6.37 3.55
C ASP A 89 -12.51 -6.73 2.18
N TYR A 90 -11.22 -6.42 1.99
CA TYR A 90 -10.50 -6.64 0.74
C TYR A 90 -10.55 -8.09 0.26
N GLU A 91 -10.46 -9.03 1.19
CA GLU A 91 -10.46 -10.46 0.96
C GLU A 91 -11.77 -10.88 0.27
N ALA A 92 -12.93 -10.45 0.78
CA ALA A 92 -14.22 -10.78 0.17
C ALA A 92 -14.35 -10.22 -1.26
N LYS A 93 -13.80 -9.01 -1.50
CA LYS A 93 -13.81 -8.37 -2.82
C LYS A 93 -12.91 -9.13 -3.82
N LEU A 94 -11.76 -9.61 -3.38
CA LEU A 94 -10.82 -10.38 -4.21
C LEU A 94 -11.27 -11.82 -4.42
N GLU A 95 -11.99 -12.40 -3.46
CA GLU A 95 -12.64 -13.69 -3.60
C GLU A 95 -13.71 -13.65 -4.70
N LEU A 96 -14.53 -12.59 -4.74
CA LEU A 96 -15.46 -12.34 -5.85
C LEU A 96 -14.76 -12.24 -7.21
N LEU A 97 -13.58 -11.63 -7.25
CA LEU A 97 -12.77 -11.51 -8.47
C LEU A 97 -12.06 -12.81 -8.87
N GLY A 98 -12.07 -13.84 -8.01
CA GLY A 98 -11.59 -15.19 -8.33
C GLY A 98 -10.08 -15.36 -8.29
N PHE A 99 -9.33 -14.47 -7.61
CA PHE A 99 -7.87 -14.60 -7.51
C PHE A 99 -7.32 -14.45 -6.08
N LEU A 100 -8.14 -14.67 -5.05
CA LEU A 100 -7.65 -14.77 -3.68
C LEU A 100 -7.10 -16.17 -3.38
N ASP A 101 -5.82 -16.25 -3.01
CA ASP A 101 -5.21 -17.46 -2.45
C ASP A 101 -4.86 -17.26 -0.97
N ALA A 102 -4.34 -18.32 -0.32
CA ALA A 102 -4.04 -18.31 1.11
C ALA A 102 -2.96 -17.29 1.49
N ASP A 103 -1.91 -17.17 0.68
CA ASP A 103 -0.80 -16.24 0.94
C ASP A 103 -1.26 -14.79 0.79
N LEU A 104 -2.05 -14.50 -0.26
CA LEU A 104 -2.61 -13.18 -0.49
C LEU A 104 -3.60 -12.81 0.63
N ARG A 105 -4.42 -13.76 1.08
CA ARG A 105 -5.33 -13.55 2.21
C ARG A 105 -4.57 -13.15 3.48
N ALA A 106 -3.53 -13.89 3.85
CA ALA A 106 -2.72 -13.58 5.03
C ALA A 106 -2.07 -12.19 4.94
N ASN A 107 -1.55 -11.81 3.77
CA ASN A 107 -0.96 -10.49 3.56
C ASN A 107 -1.98 -9.35 3.63
N LEU A 108 -3.21 -9.57 3.15
CA LEU A 108 -4.29 -8.59 3.22
C LEU A 108 -4.83 -8.42 4.64
N GLU A 109 -4.98 -9.50 5.39
CA GLU A 109 -5.39 -9.46 6.78
C GLU A 109 -4.37 -8.68 7.61
N TYR A 110 -3.08 -8.94 7.38
CA TYR A 110 -1.99 -8.18 7.96
C TYR A 110 -2.04 -6.70 7.58
N PHE A 111 -2.20 -6.38 6.29
CA PHE A 111 -2.28 -5.01 5.81
C PHE A 111 -3.48 -4.24 6.39
N ARG A 112 -4.64 -4.89 6.50
CA ARG A 112 -5.86 -4.34 7.10
C ARG A 112 -5.64 -4.04 8.59
N GLY A 113 -4.99 -4.95 9.32
CA GLY A 113 -4.57 -4.75 10.70
C GLY A 113 -3.63 -3.54 10.83
N LEU A 114 -2.56 -3.52 10.04
CA LEU A 114 -1.60 -2.42 9.99
C LEU A 114 -2.26 -1.06 9.72
N ARG A 115 -3.19 -0.98 8.75
CA ARG A 115 -3.92 0.25 8.46
C ARG A 115 -4.80 0.68 9.63
N ARG A 116 -5.47 -0.26 10.31
CA ARG A 116 -6.28 0.07 11.49
C ARG A 116 -5.41 0.61 12.62
N GLU A 117 -4.27 -0.02 12.89
CA GLU A 117 -3.30 0.44 13.89
C GLU A 117 -2.81 1.87 13.56
N ILE A 118 -2.43 2.12 12.30
CA ILE A 118 -1.91 3.44 11.87
C ILE A 118 -3.00 4.52 11.85
N MET A 119 -4.21 4.21 11.37
CA MET A 119 -5.25 5.20 11.07
C MET A 119 -6.25 5.42 12.21
N HIS A 120 -6.49 4.42 13.06
CA HIS A 120 -7.64 4.41 13.98
C HIS A 120 -7.29 4.09 15.43
N GLU A 121 -6.20 3.38 15.70
CA GLU A 121 -5.86 2.93 17.06
C GLU A 121 -4.83 3.86 17.73
N LYS A 122 -5.38 4.84 18.46
CA LYS A 122 -4.76 5.62 19.57
C LYS A 122 -3.25 5.41 19.82
N ALA A 123 -2.36 5.84 18.92
CA ALA A 123 -0.94 6.16 19.14
C ALA A 123 -0.16 5.34 20.20
N PHE A 124 -0.46 4.06 20.38
CA PHE A 124 0.23 3.15 21.27
C PHE A 124 0.86 2.09 20.37
N LEU A 125 2.09 2.37 19.94
CA LEU A 125 3.05 1.35 19.51
C LEU A 125 3.47 0.51 20.74
N ASP A 126 2.51 -0.05 21.49
CA ASP A 126 2.75 -0.86 22.68
C ASP A 126 2.35 -2.30 22.43
N SER A 127 3.03 -2.90 21.46
CA SER A 127 2.97 -4.34 21.23
C SER A 127 4.25 -5.06 21.69
N GLY A 128 5.17 -4.37 22.37
CA GLY A 128 6.50 -4.91 22.70
C GLY A 128 7.35 -5.28 21.48
N LYS A 129 6.86 -5.05 20.25
CA LYS A 129 7.57 -5.23 18.99
C LYS A 129 7.83 -3.86 18.39
N ILE A 130 9.11 -3.48 18.32
CA ILE A 130 9.54 -2.30 17.56
C ILE A 130 9.21 -2.59 16.09
N ARG A 131 8.17 -1.95 15.56
CA ARG A 131 7.85 -1.97 14.12
C ARG A 131 8.38 -0.69 13.50
N TYR A 132 9.23 -0.81 12.48
CA TYR A 132 9.67 0.33 11.69
C TYR A 132 8.67 0.53 10.54
N ALA A 133 8.02 1.70 10.48
CA ALA A 133 7.02 1.97 9.45
C ALA A 133 7.57 1.80 8.03
N GLN A 134 8.87 2.01 7.85
CA GLN A 134 9.59 1.76 6.59
C GLN A 134 9.57 0.28 6.18
N ASP A 135 9.85 -0.63 7.11
CA ASP A 135 9.80 -2.08 6.85
C ASP A 135 8.37 -2.50 6.49
N GLU A 136 7.38 -1.92 7.17
CA GLU A 136 5.97 -2.15 6.86
C GLU A 136 5.60 -1.61 5.47
N ALA A 137 6.09 -0.43 5.10
CA ALA A 137 5.93 0.12 3.76
C ALA A 137 6.54 -0.79 2.67
N HIS A 138 7.70 -1.41 2.91
CA HIS A 138 8.26 -2.40 1.97
C HIS A 138 7.36 -3.63 1.79
N LYS A 139 6.80 -4.17 2.88
CA LYS A 139 5.86 -5.30 2.81
C LYS A 139 4.60 -4.91 2.03
N VAL A 140 4.05 -3.74 2.31
CA VAL A 140 2.91 -3.19 1.57
C VAL A 140 3.25 -3.02 0.10
N LYS A 141 4.46 -2.55 -0.24
CA LYS A 141 4.92 -2.42 -1.63
C LYS A 141 4.96 -3.74 -2.38
N SER A 142 5.44 -4.80 -1.73
CA SER A 142 5.39 -6.15 -2.30
C SER A 142 3.96 -6.61 -2.54
N LEU A 143 3.06 -6.38 -1.58
CA LEU A 143 1.64 -6.71 -1.71
C LEU A 143 0.97 -5.94 -2.86
N MET A 144 1.19 -4.62 -2.96
CA MET A 144 0.60 -3.79 -4.01
C MET A 144 1.09 -4.23 -5.40
N LYS A 145 2.38 -4.55 -5.56
CA LYS A 145 2.92 -5.08 -6.81
C LYS A 145 2.24 -6.40 -7.22
N GLU A 146 2.05 -7.30 -6.27
CA GLU A 146 1.38 -8.58 -6.53
C GLU A 146 -0.09 -8.37 -6.93
N LEU A 147 -0.80 -7.45 -6.28
CA LEU A 147 -2.18 -7.09 -6.63
C LEU A 147 -2.26 -6.47 -8.03
N MET A 148 -1.37 -5.54 -8.38
CA MET A 148 -1.30 -4.95 -9.72
C MET A 148 -1.14 -6.03 -10.80
N ARG A 149 -0.19 -6.94 -10.61
CA ARG A 149 0.05 -8.07 -11.53
C ARG A 149 -1.20 -8.92 -11.72
N ARG A 150 -1.96 -9.16 -10.64
CA ARG A 150 -3.21 -9.94 -10.72
C ARG A 150 -4.32 -9.18 -11.42
N PHE A 151 -4.46 -7.87 -11.20
CA PHE A 151 -5.42 -7.04 -11.93
C PHE A 151 -5.12 -7.03 -13.43
N GLU A 152 -3.86 -6.84 -13.82
CA GLU A 152 -3.42 -6.85 -15.24
C GLU A 152 -3.74 -8.19 -15.91
N ALA A 153 -3.33 -9.31 -15.29
CA ALA A 153 -3.61 -10.66 -15.81
C ALA A 153 -5.11 -10.96 -15.94
N THR A 154 -5.92 -10.26 -15.16
CA THR A 154 -7.38 -10.40 -15.12
C THR A 154 -8.04 -9.57 -16.23
N GLU A 155 -7.52 -8.37 -16.52
CA GLU A 155 -7.97 -7.51 -17.62
C GLU A 155 -7.62 -8.11 -18.99
N GLU A 156 -6.46 -8.76 -19.13
CA GLU A 156 -6.06 -9.46 -20.37
C GLU A 156 -6.99 -10.64 -20.73
N ARG A 157 -7.50 -11.36 -19.73
CA ARG A 157 -8.45 -12.49 -19.94
C ARG A 157 -9.86 -12.05 -20.31
N SER A 158 -10.19 -10.77 -20.11
CA SER A 158 -11.51 -10.20 -20.38
C SER A 158 -11.59 -9.47 -21.73
N LYS A 159 -10.48 -9.36 -22.46
CA LYS A 159 -10.39 -8.87 -23.85
C LYS A 159 -10.46 -10.05 -24.83
#